data_AF-S5T0V8-F1
#
_entry.id   AF-S5T0V8-F1
#
_cell.length_a   1.000
_cell.length_b   1.000
_cell.length_c   1.000
_cell.angle_alpha   90.00
_cell.angle_beta   90.00
_cell.angle_gamma   90.00
#
_symmetry.space_group_name_H-M   'P 1'
#
loop_
_entity.id
_entity.type
_entity.pdbx_description
1 polymer ?
#
loop_
_entity_poly.entity_id
_entity_poly.type
_entity_poly.pdbx_seq_one_letter_code
_entity_poly.pdbx_strand_id
1 'polypeptide(L)'
;MLSPVPGLTYLKILTPASPPPPRRQELPDDARAEVAPLVTVALQAAFGMRPVERLPRRTFSDAVRSRINARLRSSPARGPVALRSLRAVGGEVFGTCEAQGRVFGFTAVVEDGRVESFRVF
;
A
#
# COMPACT_ATOMS: atom_id res chain seq x y z
N MET A 1 -22.65 -57.29 -4.02
CA MET A 1 -22.03 -56.19 -3.25
C MET A 1 -20.82 -55.69 -4.03
N LEU A 2 -20.67 -54.38 -4.19
CA LEU A 2 -19.50 -53.78 -4.83
C LEU A 2 -18.55 -53.28 -3.73
N SER A 3 -17.29 -53.73 -3.75
CA SER A 3 -16.24 -53.31 -2.82
C SER A 3 -15.26 -52.38 -3.56
N PRO A 4 -14.86 -51.23 -2.98
CA PRO A 4 -13.91 -50.33 -3.61
C PRO A 4 -12.55 -51.00 -3.80
N VAL A 5 -11.93 -50.80 -4.96
CA VAL A 5 -10.58 -51.31 -5.24
C VAL A 5 -9.56 -50.33 -4.65
N PRO A 6 -8.70 -50.76 -3.71
CA PRO A 6 -7.65 -49.91 -3.14
C PRO A 6 -6.74 -49.35 -4.26
N GLY A 7 -6.53 -48.03 -4.26
CA GLY A 7 -5.73 -47.34 -5.28
C GLY A 7 -6.50 -46.80 -6.49
N LEU A 8 -7.79 -47.13 -6.64
CA LEU A 8 -8.67 -46.58 -7.70
C LEU A 8 -9.74 -45.63 -7.16
N THR A 9 -9.69 -45.32 -5.86
CA THR A 9 -10.57 -44.35 -5.22
C THR A 9 -10.03 -42.93 -5.44
N TYR A 10 -10.64 -42.18 -6.35
CA TYR A 10 -10.32 -40.77 -6.56
C TYR A 10 -11.43 -39.89 -5.96
N LEU A 11 -11.06 -39.08 -4.96
CA LEU A 11 -11.90 -37.99 -4.46
C LEU A 11 -11.78 -36.80 -5.42
N LYS A 12 -12.90 -36.35 -5.99
CA LYS A 12 -12.97 -35.12 -6.79
C LYS A 12 -13.42 -33.98 -5.88
N ILE A 13 -12.66 -32.89 -5.87
CA ILE A 13 -13.01 -31.67 -5.14
C ILE A 13 -13.63 -30.70 -6.15
N LEU A 14 -14.80 -30.17 -5.82
CA LEU A 14 -15.42 -29.08 -6.58
C LEU A 14 -14.73 -27.77 -6.19
N THR A 15 -13.83 -27.29 -7.03
CA THR A 15 -13.23 -25.96 -6.85
C THR A 15 -14.07 -24.93 -7.61
N PRO A 16 -14.64 -23.92 -6.93
CA PRO A 16 -15.37 -22.86 -7.61
C PRO A 16 -14.43 -22.11 -8.57
N ALA A 17 -14.98 -21.62 -9.68
CA ALA A 17 -14.22 -20.81 -10.62
C ALA A 17 -13.60 -19.61 -9.91
N SER A 18 -12.29 -19.38 -10.13
CA SER A 18 -11.61 -18.22 -9.55
C SER A 18 -12.31 -16.94 -10.02
N PRO A 19 -12.64 -16.00 -9.11
CA PRO A 19 -13.25 -14.75 -9.52
C PRO A 19 -12.32 -14.01 -10.50
N PRO A 20 -12.87 -13.27 -11.47
CA PRO A 20 -12.06 -12.47 -12.36
C PRO A 20 -11.21 -11.49 -11.51
N PRO A 21 -9.97 -11.18 -11.94
CA PRO A 21 -9.15 -10.22 -11.23
C PRO A 21 -9.92 -8.89 -11.11
N PRO A 22 -9.82 -8.19 -9.98
CA PRO A 22 -10.50 -6.91 -9.81
C PRO A 22 -10.09 -5.97 -10.94
N ARG A 23 -11.07 -5.28 -11.53
CA ARG A 23 -10.78 -4.27 -12.57
C ARG A 23 -9.82 -3.24 -12.00
N ARG A 24 -8.78 -2.91 -12.78
CA ARG A 24 -7.89 -1.78 -12.45
C ARG A 24 -8.73 -0.51 -12.52
N GLN A 25 -9.06 0.04 -11.35
CA GLN A 25 -9.50 1.42 -11.24
C GLN A 25 -8.25 2.29 -11.16
N GLU A 26 -8.02 3.08 -12.19
CA GLU A 26 -7.04 4.15 -12.18
C GLU A 26 -7.71 5.38 -11.54
N LEU A 27 -6.95 6.17 -10.77
CA LEU A 27 -7.49 7.46 -10.32
C LEU A 27 -7.75 8.32 -11.55
N PRO A 28 -8.84 9.10 -11.57
CA PRO A 28 -8.95 10.27 -12.42
C PRO A 28 -7.69 11.15 -12.26
N ASP A 29 -7.23 11.77 -13.34
CA ASP A 29 -5.96 12.52 -13.36
C ASP A 29 -5.93 13.65 -12.31
N ASP A 30 -7.05 14.34 -12.09
CA ASP A 30 -7.17 15.42 -11.10
C ASP A 30 -6.95 14.89 -9.67
N ALA A 31 -7.65 13.82 -9.30
CA ALA A 31 -7.50 13.18 -8.00
C ALA A 31 -6.06 12.64 -7.81
N ARG A 32 -5.45 12.15 -8.89
CA ARG A 32 -4.06 11.72 -8.88
C ARG A 32 -3.11 12.89 -8.62
N ALA A 33 -3.35 14.04 -9.24
CA ALA A 33 -2.54 15.25 -9.07
C ALA A 33 -2.59 15.78 -7.63
N GLU A 34 -3.71 15.63 -6.95
CA GLU A 34 -3.88 16.04 -5.55
C GLU A 34 -3.22 15.06 -4.56
N VAL A 35 -3.40 13.75 -4.79
CA VAL A 35 -2.97 12.71 -3.85
C VAL A 35 -1.48 12.36 -4.00
N ALA A 36 -0.95 12.33 -5.23
CA ALA A 36 0.42 11.88 -5.48
C ALA A 36 1.49 12.69 -4.73
N PRO A 37 1.43 14.03 -4.64
CA PRO A 37 2.37 14.83 -3.85
C PRO A 37 2.33 14.48 -2.36
N LEU A 38 1.14 14.29 -1.79
CA LEU A 38 0.96 13.95 -0.37
C LEU A 38 1.60 12.60 -0.04
N VAL A 39 1.32 11.59 -0.87
CA VAL A 39 1.91 10.26 -0.74
C VAL A 39 3.42 10.30 -0.94
N THR A 40 3.92 11.09 -1.90
CA THR A 40 5.35 11.24 -2.14
C THR A 40 6.06 11.85 -0.93
N VAL A 41 5.49 12.87 -0.30
CA VAL A 41 6.05 13.48 0.91
C VAL A 41 6.04 12.49 2.09
N ALA A 42 4.95 11.73 2.27
CA ALA A 42 4.88 10.69 3.29
C ALA A 42 5.95 9.61 3.06
N LEU A 43 6.14 9.16 1.82
CA LEU A 43 7.18 8.21 1.43
C LEU A 43 8.58 8.77 1.72
N GLN A 44 8.87 10.02 1.32
CA GLN A 44 10.15 10.65 1.64
C GLN A 44 10.44 10.65 3.14
N ALA A 45 9.46 11.00 3.97
CA ALA A 45 9.62 10.95 5.42
C ALA A 45 9.80 9.50 5.93
N ALA A 46 9.03 8.55 5.40
CA ALA A 46 9.13 7.14 5.76
C ALA A 46 10.50 6.52 5.46
N PHE A 47 11.18 6.98 4.41
CA PHE A 47 12.54 6.56 4.04
C PHE A 47 13.63 7.52 4.57
N GLY A 48 13.29 8.45 5.46
CA GLY A 48 14.25 9.33 6.15
C GLY A 48 14.85 10.43 5.28
N MET A 49 14.28 10.69 4.10
CA MET A 49 14.67 11.82 3.22
C MET A 49 14.14 13.17 3.72
N ARG A 50 13.15 13.15 4.61
CA ARG A 50 12.54 14.33 5.20
C ARG A 50 12.34 14.13 6.71
N PRO A 51 12.73 15.10 7.55
CA PRO A 51 12.44 15.04 8.98
C PRO A 51 10.93 15.03 9.25
N VAL A 52 10.47 14.15 10.13
CA VAL A 52 9.04 13.98 10.47
C VAL A 52 8.47 15.22 11.15
N GLU A 53 9.31 15.99 11.82
CA GLU A 53 9.00 17.25 12.49
C GLU A 53 8.53 18.31 11.48
N ARG A 54 9.04 18.26 10.25
CA ARG A 54 8.72 19.19 9.16
C ARG A 54 7.45 18.82 8.38
N LEU A 55 6.76 17.74 8.75
CA LEU A 55 5.47 17.42 8.15
C LEU A 55 4.39 18.40 8.66
N PRO A 56 3.68 19.12 7.77
CA PRO A 56 2.66 20.07 8.18
C PRO A 56 1.53 19.36 8.94
N ARG A 57 1.24 19.84 10.15
CA ARG A 57 0.17 19.28 10.99
C ARG A 57 -1.22 19.39 10.37
N ARG A 58 -1.43 20.32 9.43
CA ARG A 58 -2.70 20.47 8.69
C ARG A 58 -2.90 19.35 7.67
N THR A 59 -1.81 18.83 7.12
CA THR A 59 -1.81 17.88 5.99
C THR A 59 -1.50 16.45 6.42
N PHE A 60 -0.82 16.26 7.56
CA PHE A 60 -0.47 14.93 8.07
C PHE A 60 -0.92 14.79 9.51
N SER A 61 -1.73 13.76 9.78
CA SER A 61 -2.19 13.43 11.12
C SER A 61 -1.04 13.01 12.04
N ASP A 62 -1.25 13.13 13.35
CA ASP A 62 -0.28 12.65 14.34
C ASP A 62 -0.11 11.12 14.28
N ALA A 63 -1.15 10.39 13.86
CA ALA A 63 -1.09 8.94 13.62
C ALA A 63 -0.10 8.60 12.49
N VAL A 64 -0.12 9.34 11.37
CA VAL A 64 0.84 9.19 10.27
C VAL A 64 2.26 9.44 10.76
N ARG A 65 2.49 10.52 11.50
CA ARG A 65 3.81 10.88 12.04
C ARG A 65 4.33 9.80 12.98
N SER A 66 3.48 9.29 13.88
CA SER A 66 3.82 8.20 14.79
C SER A 66 4.20 6.93 14.03
N ARG A 67 3.44 6.57 13.00
CA ARG A 67 3.69 5.36 12.19
C ARG A 67 4.95 5.47 11.34
N ILE A 68 5.24 6.65 10.79
CA ILE A 68 6.50 6.95 10.12
C ILE A 68 7.68 6.80 11.08
N ASN A 69 7.60 7.41 12.27
CA ASN A 69 8.65 7.28 13.30
C ASN A 69 8.86 5.82 13.73
N ALA A 70 7.78 5.05 13.90
CA ALA A 70 7.88 3.63 14.20
C ALA A 70 8.59 2.85 13.08
N ARG A 71 8.26 3.10 11.82
CA ARG A 71 8.95 2.50 10.66
C ARG A 71 10.43 2.87 10.62
N LEU A 72 10.77 4.13 10.87
CA LEU A 72 12.16 4.57 10.91
C LEU A 72 12.92 3.79 12.01
N ARG A 73 12.33 3.55 13.17
CA ARG A 73 12.99 2.72 14.19
C ARG A 73 13.13 1.24 13.79
N SER A 74 12.16 0.68 13.07
CA SER A 74 12.10 -0.76 12.79
C SER A 74 12.74 -1.20 11.46
N SER A 75 12.88 -0.31 10.48
CA SER A 75 13.39 -0.63 9.15
C SER A 75 14.72 0.08 8.91
N PRO A 76 15.76 -0.60 8.38
CA PRO A 76 17.01 0.04 7.99
C PRO A 76 16.94 0.73 6.61
N ALA A 77 15.89 0.49 5.81
CA ALA A 77 15.78 1.02 4.46
C ALA A 77 15.63 2.56 4.48
N ARG A 78 16.58 3.26 3.85
CA ARG A 78 16.70 4.73 3.83
C ARG A 78 17.12 5.26 2.47
N GLY A 79 16.88 6.54 2.25
CA GLY A 79 17.37 7.24 1.06
C GLY A 79 16.31 7.45 -0.01
N PRO A 80 16.72 7.75 -1.25
CA PRO A 80 15.81 8.14 -2.32
C PRO A 80 14.70 7.11 -2.54
N VAL A 81 13.48 7.61 -2.72
CA VAL A 81 12.27 6.82 -2.97
C VAL A 81 11.53 7.35 -4.18
N ALA A 82 11.10 6.44 -5.05
CA ALA A 82 10.32 6.75 -6.25
C ALA A 82 8.93 6.09 -6.15
N LEU A 83 7.87 6.86 -6.39
CA LEU A 83 6.53 6.32 -6.51
C LEU A 83 6.42 5.54 -7.84
N ARG A 84 6.00 4.28 -7.80
CA ARG A 84 5.90 3.39 -8.97
C ARG A 84 4.46 3.16 -9.40
N SER A 85 3.56 2.99 -8.45
CA SER A 85 2.13 2.89 -8.72
C SER A 85 1.32 3.61 -7.65
N LEU A 86 0.16 4.11 -8.05
CA LEU A 86 -0.80 4.79 -7.19
C LEU A 86 -2.21 4.44 -7.66
N ARG A 87 -3.03 4.00 -6.72
CA ARG A 87 -4.43 3.59 -6.94
C ARG A 87 -5.26 4.04 -5.75
N ALA A 88 -6.56 4.18 -5.95
CA ALA A 88 -7.49 4.54 -4.89
C ALA A 88 -8.79 3.78 -5.05
N VAL A 89 -9.35 3.37 -3.92
CA VAL A 89 -10.64 2.69 -3.82
C VAL A 89 -11.28 3.19 -2.53
N GLY A 90 -12.44 3.84 -2.63
CA GLY A 90 -13.24 4.21 -1.45
C GLY A 90 -12.53 5.11 -0.43
N GLY A 91 -11.69 6.06 -0.87
CA GLY A 91 -10.95 6.99 0.01
C GLY A 91 -9.60 6.45 0.53
N GLU A 92 -9.34 5.15 0.36
CA GLU A 92 -8.02 4.57 0.60
C GLU A 92 -7.19 4.61 -0.69
N VAL A 93 -5.92 4.88 -0.54
CA VAL A 93 -4.91 5.02 -1.58
C VAL A 93 -3.82 4.00 -1.33
N PHE A 94 -3.45 3.23 -2.34
CA PHE A 94 -2.43 2.20 -2.21
C PHE A 94 -1.57 2.13 -3.46
N GLY A 95 -0.42 1.51 -3.32
CA GLY A 95 0.50 1.39 -4.44
C GLY A 95 1.83 0.82 -4.04
N THR A 96 2.81 1.07 -4.90
CA THR A 96 4.17 0.62 -4.73
C THR A 96 5.14 1.78 -4.89
N CYS A 97 6.21 1.71 -4.13
CA CYS A 97 7.36 2.59 -4.27
C CYS A 97 8.62 1.76 -4.37
N GLU A 98 9.69 2.37 -4.87
CA GLU A 98 10.99 1.76 -4.95
C GLU A 98 12.00 2.58 -4.15
N ALA A 99 12.79 1.92 -3.31
CA ALA A 99 13.90 2.51 -2.58
C ALA A 99 15.02 1.49 -2.44
N GLN A 100 16.27 1.93 -2.60
CA GLN A 100 17.45 1.04 -2.53
C GLN A 100 17.34 -0.21 -3.43
N GLY A 101 16.77 -0.08 -4.64
CA GLY A 101 16.58 -1.20 -5.57
C GLY A 101 15.54 -2.24 -5.13
N ARG A 102 14.73 -1.95 -4.11
CA ARG A 102 13.66 -2.83 -3.61
C ARG A 102 12.31 -2.16 -3.76
N VAL A 103 11.30 -2.97 -4.11
CA VAL A 103 9.90 -2.52 -4.18
C VAL A 103 9.23 -2.75 -2.84
N PHE A 104 8.54 -1.72 -2.35
CA PHE A 104 7.74 -1.75 -1.13
C PHE A 104 6.29 -1.42 -1.47
N GLY A 105 5.36 -2.13 -0.84
CA GLY A 105 3.94 -1.78 -0.87
C GLY A 105 3.66 -0.63 0.10
N PHE A 106 2.64 0.16 -0.17
CA PHE A 106 2.12 1.12 0.81
C PHE A 106 0.60 1.22 0.73
N THR A 107 0.02 1.70 1.83
CA THR A 107 -1.36 2.18 1.89
C THR A 107 -1.41 3.52 2.64
N ALA A 108 -2.40 4.34 2.31
CA ALA A 108 -2.71 5.62 2.92
C ALA A 108 -4.21 5.88 2.86
N VAL A 109 -4.76 6.61 3.82
CA VAL A 109 -6.10 7.21 3.72
C VAL A 109 -5.93 8.70 3.55
N VAL A 110 -6.56 9.26 2.51
CA VAL A 110 -6.49 10.70 2.20
C VAL A 110 -7.91 11.26 2.16
N GLU A 111 -8.20 12.17 3.07
CA GLU A 111 -9.50 12.83 3.23
C GLU A 111 -9.27 14.34 3.24
N ASP A 112 -10.03 15.10 2.45
CA ASP A 112 -9.96 16.58 2.39
C ASP A 112 -8.54 17.16 2.27
N GLY A 113 -7.69 16.51 1.45
CA GLY A 113 -6.30 16.93 1.24
C GLY A 113 -5.36 16.65 2.42
N ARG A 114 -5.78 15.80 3.36
CA ARG A 114 -5.05 15.41 4.56
C ARG A 114 -4.85 13.90 4.62
N VAL A 115 -3.63 13.49 4.96
CA VAL A 115 -3.27 12.08 5.14
C VAL A 115 -3.60 11.69 6.57
N GLU A 116 -4.61 10.83 6.73
CA GLU A 116 -5.11 10.39 8.04
C GLU A 116 -4.41 9.13 8.53
N SER A 117 -4.09 8.22 7.61
CA SER A 117 -3.30 7.02 7.90
C SER A 117 -2.29 6.74 6.81
N PHE A 118 -1.17 6.10 7.17
CA PHE A 118 -0.10 5.78 6.24
C PHE A 118 0.74 4.61 6.74
N ARG A 119 1.05 3.66 5.86
CA ARG A 119 1.91 2.50 6.16
C ARG A 119 2.67 2.05 4.92
N VAL A 120 3.92 1.65 5.13
CA VAL A 120 4.77 0.95 4.15
C VAL A 120 5.01 -0.47 4.64
N PHE A 121 5.00 -1.44 3.73
CA PHE A 121 5.20 -2.87 3.98
C PHE A 121 6.54 -3.34 3.41
#